data_AF-A0A2U2ZCE5-F1
#
_entry.id   AF-A0A2U2ZCE5-F1
#
_cell.length_a   1.000
_cell.length_b   1.000
_cell.length_c   1.000
_cell.angle_alpha   90.00
_cell.angle_beta   90.00
_cell.angle_gamma   90.00
#
_symmetry.space_group_name_H-M   'P 1'
#
loop_
_entity.id
_entity.type
_entity.pdbx_description
1 polymer ?
#
loop_
_entity_poly.entity_id
_entity_poly.type
_entity_poly.pdbx_seq_one_letter_code
_entity_poly.pdbx_strand_id
1 'polypeptide(L)' 'MSTGKERHPDSGGGGRGDDAERRAAEKYISDLFARGQAVFEGEEPTSSTTHVVKREDDGRLTVRRLRFSS' A
#
# COMPACT_ATOMS: atom_id res chain seq x y z
N MET A 1 -18.63 -25.08 -30.57
CA MET A 1 -19.24 -23.94 -29.85
C MET A 1 -18.20 -23.36 -28.89
N SER A 2 -18.33 -22.07 -28.61
CA SER A 2 -17.27 -21.12 -28.28
C SER A 2 -16.55 -21.26 -26.94
N THR A 3 -15.36 -20.66 -26.90
CA THR A 3 -14.42 -20.48 -25.79
C THR A 3 -14.99 -19.71 -24.59
N GLY A 4 -14.80 -20.24 -23.37
CA GLY A 4 -14.95 -19.51 -22.12
C GLY A 4 -13.63 -19.46 -21.36
N LYS A 5 -12.81 -18.44 -21.65
CA LYS A 5 -11.60 -18.13 -20.85
C LYS A 5 -12.07 -17.34 -19.63
N GLU A 6 -12.46 -18.06 -18.59
CA GLU A 6 -12.75 -17.47 -17.29
C GLU A 6 -11.42 -17.15 -16.60
N ARG A 7 -11.16 -15.86 -16.48
CA ARG A 7 -10.05 -15.32 -15.70
C ARG A 7 -10.35 -15.58 -14.23
N HIS A 8 -9.53 -16.39 -13.60
CA HIS A 8 -9.37 -16.37 -12.16
C HIS A 8 -7.87 -16.50 -11.85
N PRO A 9 -7.13 -15.41 -11.63
CA PRO A 9 -5.83 -15.50 -11.00
C PRO A 9 -6.03 -15.20 -9.52
N ASP A 10 -6.70 -16.10 -8.81
CA ASP A 10 -6.70 -16.04 -7.36
C ASP A 10 -6.70 -17.47 -6.83
N SER A 11 -5.52 -17.91 -6.42
CA SER A 11 -5.24 -18.86 -5.34
C SER A 11 -3.92 -19.59 -5.60
N GLY A 12 -2.88 -19.25 -4.83
CA GLY A 12 -1.73 -20.12 -4.59
C GLY A 12 -0.43 -19.71 -5.28
N GLY A 13 0.35 -18.82 -4.66
CA GLY A 13 1.67 -18.45 -5.18
C GLY A 13 2.54 -17.62 -4.23
N GLY A 14 2.48 -17.85 -2.92
CA GLY A 14 3.39 -17.23 -1.95
C GLY A 14 4.82 -17.76 -2.14
N GLY A 15 5.62 -17.11 -2.97
CA GLY A 15 6.96 -17.60 -3.31
C GLY A 15 7.92 -16.47 -3.67
N ARG A 16 8.59 -15.90 -2.66
CA ARG A 16 9.69 -14.91 -2.72
C ARG A 16 9.40 -13.52 -3.31
N GLY A 17 8.57 -13.38 -4.34
CA GLY A 17 8.21 -12.07 -4.92
C GLY A 17 7.38 -11.21 -3.94
N ASP A 18 6.33 -11.81 -3.37
CA ASP A 18 5.43 -11.16 -2.42
C ASP A 18 6.16 -10.70 -1.14
N ASP A 19 7.12 -11.48 -0.64
CA ASP A 19 7.89 -11.12 0.57
C ASP A 19 8.87 -9.97 0.30
N ALA A 20 9.52 -9.95 -0.87
CA ALA A 20 10.42 -8.87 -1.26
C ALA A 20 9.65 -7.56 -1.51
N GLU A 21 8.51 -7.64 -2.18
CA GLU A 21 7.61 -6.49 -2.39
C GLU A 21 7.04 -6.00 -1.06
N ARG A 22 6.64 -6.91 -0.16
CA ARG A 22 6.17 -6.54 1.18
C ARG A 22 7.24 -5.80 1.98
N ARG A 23 8.46 -6.32 2.03
CA ARG A 23 9.58 -5.65 2.74
C ARG A 23 9.92 -4.30 2.13
N ALA A 24 9.87 -4.18 0.80
CA ALA A 24 10.09 -2.90 0.12
C ALA A 24 9.00 -1.89 0.48
N ALA A 25 7.74 -2.31 0.53
CA ALA A 25 6.62 -1.48 0.94
C ALA A 25 6.73 -1.06 2.42
N GLU A 26 7.03 -1.99 3.32
CA GLU A 26 7.26 -1.72 4.74
C GLU A 26 8.39 -0.70 4.94
N LYS A 27 9.53 -0.89 4.25
CA LYS A 27 10.65 0.06 4.28
C LYS A 27 10.23 1.43 3.77
N TYR A 28 9.54 1.49 2.64
CA TYR A 28 9.06 2.75 2.06
C TYR A 28 8.16 3.51 3.03
N ILE A 29 7.24 2.81 3.70
CA ILE A 29 6.36 3.38 4.73
C ILE A 29 7.18 3.91 5.91
N SER A 30 8.12 3.12 6.43
CA SER A 30 9.00 3.56 7.51
C SER A 30 9.80 4.80 7.13
N ASP A 31 10.33 4.87 5.90
CA ASP A 31 11.06 6.03 5.40
C ASP A 31 10.16 7.29 5.33
N LEU A 32 8.89 7.15 4.94
CA LEU A 32 7.95 8.28 4.91
C LEU A 32 7.65 8.81 6.32
N PHE A 33 7.46 7.91 7.30
CA PHE A 33 7.25 8.31 8.69
C PHE A 33 8.49 8.99 9.27
N ALA A 34 9.69 8.44 9.03
CA ALA A 34 10.95 9.03 9.49
C ALA A 34 11.18 10.45 8.93
N ARG A 35 10.64 10.76 7.74
CA ARG A 35 10.69 12.08 7.12
C ARG A 35 9.55 13.01 7.53
N GLY A 36 8.59 12.54 8.34
CA GLY A 36 7.37 13.27 8.67
C GLY A 36 6.43 13.48 7.48
N GLN A 37 6.55 12.65 6.43
CA GLN A 37 5.80 12.79 5.17
C GLN A 37 4.55 11.91 5.10
N ALA A 38 4.35 11.02 6.07
CA ALA A 38 3.18 10.15 6.17
C ALA A 38 2.52 10.24 7.54
N VAL A 39 1.21 10.02 7.54
CA VAL A 39 0.37 9.82 8.73
C VAL A 39 -0.55 8.62 8.49
N PHE A 40 -1.09 8.03 9.54
CA PHE A 40 -2.13 7.01 9.39
C PHE A 40 -3.48 7.63 8.97
N GLU A 41 -4.33 6.83 8.33
CA GLU A 41 -5.71 7.24 8.04
C GLU A 41 -6.44 7.62 9.34
N GLY A 42 -7.01 8.83 9.36
CA GLY A 42 -7.68 9.41 10.54
C GLY A 42 -6.78 10.25 11.43
N GLU A 43 -5.46 10.24 11.25
CA GLU A 43 -4.56 11.18 11.92
C GLU A 43 -4.55 12.54 11.21
N GLU A 44 -4.30 13.60 11.98
CA GLU A 44 -4.23 14.96 11.45
C GLU A 44 -2.95 15.13 10.60
N PRO A 45 -3.07 15.41 9.29
CA PRO A 45 -1.92 15.64 8.44
C PRO A 45 -1.27 17.00 8.77
N THR A 46 0.05 17.02 8.73
CA THR A 46 0.83 18.27 8.81
C THR A 46 0.96 18.91 7.42
N SER A 47 1.48 20.13 7.37
CA SER A 47 1.84 20.82 6.12
C SER A 47 2.89 20.08 5.28
N SER A 48 3.66 19.17 5.88
CA SER A 48 4.67 18.35 5.18
C SER A 48 4.14 16.96 4.80
N THR A 49 2.95 16.59 5.26
CA THR A 49 2.34 15.29 4.99
C THR A 49 1.95 15.23 3.51
N THR A 50 2.45 14.22 2.83
CA THR A 50 2.19 13.98 1.39
C THR A 50 1.55 12.61 1.15
N HIS A 51 1.53 11.74 2.16
CA HIS A 51 1.03 10.39 2.07
C HIS A 51 0.15 10.04 3.28
N VAL A 52 -0.84 9.18 3.05
CA VAL A 52 -1.65 8.55 4.08
C VAL A 52 -1.42 7.04 4.01
N VAL A 53 -1.19 6.45 5.17
CA VAL A 53 -1.01 5.00 5.33
C VAL A 53 -2.31 4.42 5.88
N LYS A 54 -2.87 3.44 5.19
CA LYS A 54 -4.05 2.69 5.65
C LYS A 54 -3.63 1.29 6.06
N ARG A 55 -4.15 0.82 7.18
CA ARG A 55 -4.04 -0.59 7.57
C ARG A 55 -5.27 -1.32 7.05
N GLU A 56 -5.01 -2.31 6.21
CA GLU A 56 -6.05 -3.21 5.71
C GLU A 56 -6.39 -4.27 6.77
N ASP A 57 -7.56 -4.89 6.64
CA ASP A 57 -8.07 -5.89 7.58
C ASP A 57 -7.19 -7.15 7.65
N ASP A 58 -6.42 -7.43 6.59
CA ASP A 58 -5.44 -8.53 6.52
C ASP A 58 -4.10 -8.19 7.20
N GLY A 59 -3.98 -6.99 7.78
CA GLY A 59 -2.77 -6.51 8.44
C GLY A 59 -1.74 -5.90 7.48
N ARG A 60 -2.01 -5.83 6.18
CA ARG A 60 -1.14 -5.13 5.23
C ARG A 60 -1.28 -3.62 5.38
N LEU A 61 -0.18 -2.91 5.07
CA LEU A 61 -0.18 -1.46 5.02
C LEU A 61 -0.17 -1.02 3.56
N THR A 62 -1.09 -0.13 3.21
CA THR A 62 -1.14 0.50 1.88
C THR A 62 -0.85 1.98 2.00
N VAL A 63 -0.24 2.56 0.96
CA VAL A 63 0.11 3.98 0.92
C VAL A 63 -0.67 4.65 -0.19
N ARG A 64 -1.33 5.76 0.14
CA ARG A 64 -1.98 6.65 -0.82
C ARG A 64 -1.36 8.03 -0.75
N ARG A 65 -0.98 8.58 -1.90
CA ARG A 65 -0.48 9.96 -2.00
C ARG A 65 -1.65 10.94 -1.87
N LEU A 66 -1.51 11.94 -1.00
CA LEU A 66 -2.43 13.06 -0.92
C LEU A 66 -2.30 13.88 -2.20
N ARG A 67 -3.43 14.17 -2.84
CA ARG A 67 -3.53 15.22 -3.86
C ARG A 67 -4.10 16.45 -3.18
N PHE A 68 -3.24 17.43 -2.95
CA PHE A 68 -3.70 18.79 -2.67
C PHE A 68 -4.22 19.34 -4.00
N SER A 69 -5.53 19.46 -4.13
CA SER A 69 -6.15 20.28 -5.17
C SER A 69 -5.79 21.73 -4.84
N SER A 70 -4.81 22.25 -5.57
CA SER A 70 -4.46 23.68 -5.58
C SER A 70 -5.63 24.53 -6.03
#